data_AF-A0A2U9C899-F1
#
_entry.id   AF-A0A2U9C899-F1
#
_cell.length_a   1.000
_cell.length_b   1.000
_cell.length_c   1.000
_cell.angle_alpha   90.00
_cell.angle_beta   90.00
_cell.angle_gamma   90.00
#
_symmetry.space_group_name_H-M   'P 1'
#
loop_
_entity.id
_entity.type
_entity.pdbx_description
1 polymer ?
#
loop_
_entity_poly.entity_id
_entity_poly.type
_entity_poly.pdbx_seq_one_letter_code
_entity_poly.pdbx_strand_id
1 'polypeptide(L)'
;MLRWVLLALLFGVCASGGEQKNKKVKPQSLSRGWGDDISWVKTYEEGLSEMVTSNKPLMVIHHLDECPFSQALKKAFVAKKPIQKMAKEDFIMVNLVEETEDPNMAPDGHYVPRILFIDPSMTVRRDIAGKYNNRLYTYQPEDMDLLAKNMKKAKRLLLHTEL
;
A
#
# COMPACT_ATOMS: atom_id res chain seq x y z
N MET A 1 57.06 62.76 12.52
CA MET A 1 55.87 62.99 11.67
C MET A 1 55.31 61.63 11.25
N LEU A 2 54.47 61.00 12.07
CA LEU A 2 53.93 59.67 11.79
C LEU A 2 52.40 59.74 11.75
N ARG A 3 51.86 59.43 10.58
CA ARG A 3 50.46 59.57 10.16
C ARG A 3 49.53 58.65 10.95
N TRP A 4 48.40 59.21 11.37
CA TRP A 4 47.21 58.49 11.82
C TRP A 4 46.63 57.63 10.70
N VAL A 5 46.27 56.38 11.01
CA VAL A 5 45.23 55.64 10.29
C VAL A 5 44.41 54.86 11.32
N LEU A 6 43.16 55.31 11.50
CA LEU A 6 42.08 54.57 12.14
C LEU A 6 41.74 53.34 11.30
N LEU A 7 41.63 52.16 11.91
CA LEU A 7 40.92 51.03 11.30
C LEU A 7 39.74 50.62 12.17
N ALA A 8 38.58 50.65 11.54
CA ALA A 8 37.27 50.39 12.11
C ALA A 8 37.03 48.91 12.44
N LEU A 9 36.28 48.71 13.52
CA LEU A 9 35.65 47.46 13.92
C LEU A 9 34.73 46.90 12.83
N LEU A 10 34.90 45.62 12.50
CA LEU A 10 33.85 44.80 11.88
C LEU A 10 33.79 43.45 12.62
N PHE A 11 32.85 43.36 13.57
CA PHE A 11 32.39 42.11 14.14
C PHE A 11 31.57 41.35 13.08
N GLY A 12 32.19 40.36 12.44
CA GLY A 12 31.51 39.40 11.59
C GLY A 12 30.89 38.27 12.41
N VAL A 13 29.69 38.48 12.95
CA VAL A 13 28.87 37.38 13.50
C VAL A 13 28.27 36.61 12.32
N CYS A 14 28.85 35.46 11.98
CA CYS A 14 28.24 34.51 11.07
C CYS A 14 27.15 33.73 11.83
N ALA A 15 25.92 34.23 11.80
CA ALA A 15 24.74 33.44 12.18
C ALA A 15 24.36 32.54 11.00
N SER A 16 24.82 31.29 11.02
CA SER A 16 24.38 30.25 10.10
C SER A 16 22.93 29.87 10.42
N GLY A 17 21.97 30.63 9.89
CA GLY A 17 20.56 30.28 9.92
C GLY A 17 20.29 29.05 9.05
N GLY A 18 20.26 27.87 9.67
CA GLY A 18 19.76 26.66 9.01
C GLY A 18 18.26 26.77 8.77
N GLU A 19 17.86 26.88 7.51
CA GLU A 19 16.46 26.80 7.09
C GLU A 19 15.92 25.39 7.42
N GLN A 20 15.18 25.27 8.51
CA GLN A 20 14.31 24.11 8.75
C GLN A 20 13.17 24.17 7.74
N LYS A 21 13.30 23.41 6.64
CA LYS A 21 12.19 23.13 5.72
C LYS A 21 11.12 22.36 6.47
N ASN A 22 10.17 23.11 7.02
CA ASN A 22 8.96 22.60 7.63
C ASN A 22 8.11 21.95 6.52
N LYS A 23 8.35 20.67 6.22
CA LYS A 23 7.52 19.89 5.30
C LYS A 23 6.13 19.80 5.92
N LYS A 24 5.19 20.62 5.43
CA LYS A 24 3.77 20.46 5.72
C LYS A 24 3.36 19.05 5.32
N VAL A 25 3.20 18.16 6.30
CA VAL A 25 2.68 16.80 6.10
C VAL A 25 1.22 16.96 5.71
N LYS A 26 0.91 16.84 4.42
CA LYS A 26 -0.48 16.70 3.97
C LYS A 26 -1.06 15.45 4.63
N PRO A 27 -2.31 15.47 5.12
CA PRO A 27 -2.97 14.25 5.60
C PRO A 27 -2.84 13.15 4.54
N GLN A 28 -2.30 12.00 4.93
CA GLN A 28 -2.10 10.89 4.02
C GLN A 28 -3.47 10.37 3.58
N SER A 29 -3.72 10.28 2.28
CA SER A 29 -4.95 9.68 1.76
C SER A 29 -5.02 8.20 2.16
N LEU A 30 -6.23 7.68 2.39
CA LEU A 30 -6.42 6.25 2.69
C LEU A 30 -5.92 5.37 1.54
N SER A 31 -5.98 5.86 0.31
CA SER A 31 -5.45 5.16 -0.87
C SER A 31 -3.95 4.93 -0.81
N ARG A 32 -3.19 5.81 -0.14
CA ARG A 32 -1.71 5.83 -0.13
C ARG A 32 -1.10 5.69 -1.53
N GLY A 33 -1.79 6.17 -2.56
CA GLY A 33 -1.38 6.10 -3.96
C GLY A 33 -1.70 4.78 -4.70
N TRP A 34 -2.47 3.86 -4.11
CA TRP A 34 -2.95 2.63 -4.78
C TRP A 34 -4.17 2.84 -5.69
N GLY A 35 -4.72 4.06 -5.74
CA GLY A 35 -5.86 4.44 -6.57
C GLY A 35 -6.83 5.29 -5.77
N ASP A 36 -6.88 6.58 -6.07
CA ASP A 36 -7.62 7.57 -5.27
C ASP A 36 -9.15 7.48 -5.45
N ASP A 37 -9.59 6.88 -6.55
CA ASP A 37 -11.00 6.67 -6.86
C ASP A 37 -11.56 5.35 -6.30
N ILE A 38 -10.75 4.57 -5.58
CA ILE A 38 -11.19 3.33 -4.91
C ILE A 38 -11.71 3.72 -3.52
N SER A 39 -12.82 3.11 -3.09
CA SER A 39 -13.29 3.23 -1.72
C SER A 39 -12.43 2.33 -0.81
N TRP A 40 -11.57 2.94 -0.01
CA TRP A 40 -10.68 2.24 0.91
C TRP A 40 -11.25 2.22 2.33
N VAL A 41 -11.34 1.05 2.94
CA VAL A 41 -11.61 0.94 4.37
C VAL A 41 -10.36 1.31 5.17
N LYS A 42 -10.55 1.77 6.40
CA LYS A 42 -9.46 2.28 7.22
C LYS A 42 -8.69 1.17 7.93
N THR A 43 -9.37 0.12 8.38
CA THR A 43 -8.75 -0.98 9.15
C THR A 43 -9.09 -2.35 8.58
N TYR A 44 -8.33 -3.36 9.03
CA TYR A 44 -8.57 -4.75 8.67
C TYR A 44 -9.93 -5.24 9.16
N GLU A 45 -10.30 -4.88 10.39
CA GLU A 45 -11.55 -5.28 11.05
C GLU A 45 -12.78 -4.66 10.36
N GLU A 46 -12.69 -3.40 9.95
CA GLU A 46 -13.70 -2.74 9.13
C GLU A 46 -13.86 -3.50 7.80
N GLY A 47 -12.74 -3.84 7.16
CA GLY A 47 -12.73 -4.63 5.92
C GLY A 47 -13.40 -5.99 6.08
N LEU A 48 -13.14 -6.72 7.17
CA LEU A 48 -13.77 -8.00 7.46
C LEU A 48 -15.28 -7.86 7.67
N SER A 49 -15.71 -6.84 8.42
CA SER A 49 -17.14 -6.58 8.68
C SER A 49 -17.89 -6.23 7.38
N GLU A 50 -17.33 -5.34 6.56
CA GLU A 50 -17.94 -4.94 5.29
C GLU A 50 -17.93 -6.07 4.25
N MET A 51 -16.88 -6.90 4.23
CA MET A 51 -16.77 -8.10 3.38
C MET A 51 -17.95 -9.06 3.62
N VAL A 52 -18.24 -9.38 4.88
CA VAL A 52 -19.37 -10.24 5.26
C VAL A 52 -20.70 -9.58 4.91
N THR A 53 -20.86 -8.30 5.23
CA THR A 53 -22.14 -7.58 5.02
C THR A 53 -22.47 -7.39 3.54
N SER A 54 -21.47 -7.10 2.71
CA SER A 54 -21.65 -6.83 1.27
C SER A 54 -21.53 -8.08 0.39
N ASN A 55 -21.13 -9.22 0.97
CA ASN A 55 -20.80 -10.46 0.26
C ASN A 55 -19.80 -10.25 -0.90
N LYS A 56 -18.81 -9.38 -0.69
CA LYS A 56 -17.68 -9.15 -1.60
C LYS A 56 -16.40 -9.68 -0.97
N PRO A 57 -15.39 -10.13 -1.74
CA PRO A 57 -14.12 -10.56 -1.17
C PRO A 57 -13.33 -9.33 -0.68
N LEU A 58 -12.53 -9.52 0.36
CA LEU A 58 -11.59 -8.52 0.84
C LEU A 58 -10.22 -8.73 0.17
N MET A 59 -9.65 -7.65 -0.35
CA MET A 59 -8.28 -7.60 -0.87
C MET A 59 -7.42 -6.77 0.08
N VAL A 60 -6.43 -7.42 0.68
CA VAL A 60 -5.51 -6.82 1.66
C VAL A 60 -4.14 -6.61 1.02
N ILE A 61 -3.67 -5.36 1.00
CA ILE A 61 -2.37 -4.99 0.45
C ILE A 61 -1.44 -4.54 1.59
N HIS A 62 -0.51 -5.40 1.99
CA HIS A 62 0.57 -5.01 2.90
C HIS A 62 1.71 -4.36 2.10
N HIS A 63 2.10 -3.16 2.48
CA HIS A 63 3.15 -2.40 1.81
C HIS A 63 3.93 -1.52 2.79
N LEU A 64 5.00 -0.89 2.32
CA LEU A 64 5.71 0.14 3.06
C LEU A 64 5.88 1.35 2.14
N ASP A 65 5.71 2.55 2.68
CA ASP A 65 5.83 3.79 1.91
C ASP A 65 7.26 3.96 1.37
N GLU A 66 8.28 3.62 2.17
CA GLU A 66 9.70 3.72 1.78
C GLU A 66 10.28 2.36 1.33
N CYS A 67 9.56 1.64 0.46
CA CYS A 67 10.04 0.40 -0.16
C CYS A 67 10.00 0.47 -1.69
N PRO A 68 11.13 0.31 -2.40
CA PRO A 68 11.18 0.40 -3.87
C PRO A 68 10.24 -0.60 -4.57
N PHE A 69 10.13 -1.83 -4.07
CA PHE A 69 9.25 -2.85 -4.63
C PHE A 69 7.76 -2.49 -4.46
N SER A 70 7.38 -2.00 -3.29
CA SER A 70 6.02 -1.51 -3.02
C SER A 70 5.65 -0.33 -3.92
N GLN A 71 6.57 0.62 -4.09
CA GLN A 71 6.35 1.79 -4.95
C GLN A 71 6.24 1.42 -6.43
N ALA A 72 7.05 0.49 -6.90
CA ALA A 72 6.97 0.00 -8.28
C ALA A 72 5.64 -0.73 -8.53
N LEU A 73 5.25 -1.64 -7.63
CA LEU A 73 3.99 -2.37 -7.73
C LEU A 73 2.78 -1.43 -7.69
N LYS A 74 2.77 -0.45 -6.77
CA LYS A 74 1.73 0.57 -6.64
C LYS A 74 1.51 1.33 -7.95
N LYS A 75 2.60 1.78 -8.61
CA LYS A 75 2.51 2.45 -9.92
C LYS A 75 1.90 1.55 -11.00
N ALA A 76 2.31 0.28 -11.07
CA ALA A 76 1.77 -0.68 -12.02
C ALA A 76 0.28 -0.99 -11.76
N PHE A 77 -0.09 -1.12 -10.48
CA PHE A 77 -1.46 -1.36 -10.03
C PHE A 77 -2.40 -0.22 -10.44
N VAL A 78 -1.97 1.03 -10.27
CA VAL A 78 -2.73 2.23 -10.70
C VAL A 78 -2.85 2.29 -12.23
N ALA A 79 -1.79 1.96 -12.95
CA ALA A 79 -1.79 2.01 -14.42
C ALA A 79 -2.70 0.94 -15.06
N LYS A 80 -2.96 -0.18 -14.37
CA LYS A 80 -3.72 -1.31 -14.93
C LYS A 80 -5.23 -1.13 -14.76
N LYS A 81 -5.88 -0.53 -15.77
CA LYS A 81 -7.34 -0.24 -15.76
C LYS A 81 -8.24 -1.41 -15.32
N PRO A 82 -8.06 -2.67 -15.79
CA PRO A 82 -8.89 -3.79 -15.33
C PRO A 82 -8.78 -4.07 -13.83
N ILE A 83 -7.60 -3.88 -13.24
CA ILE A 83 -7.38 -4.04 -11.80
C ILE A 83 -8.11 -2.92 -11.04
N GLN A 84 -7.93 -1.66 -11.45
CA GLN A 84 -8.62 -0.52 -10.85
C GLN A 84 -10.14 -0.68 -10.90
N LYS A 85 -10.67 -1.18 -12.02
CA LYS A 85 -12.11 -1.46 -12.17
C LYS A 85 -12.60 -2.51 -11.15
N MET A 86 -11.93 -3.66 -11.09
CA MET A 86 -12.30 -4.71 -10.12
C MET A 86 -12.16 -4.22 -8.68
N ALA A 87 -11.09 -3.49 -8.36
CA ALA A 87 -10.89 -2.94 -7.01
C ALA A 87 -12.02 -1.98 -6.59
N LYS A 88 -12.59 -1.20 -7.52
CA LYS A 88 -13.72 -0.30 -7.25
C LYS A 88 -15.05 -1.04 -7.11
N GLU A 89 -15.30 -2.01 -7.99
CA GLU A 89 -16.64 -2.58 -8.17
C GLU A 89 -16.84 -3.88 -7.37
N ASP A 90 -15.80 -4.71 -7.30
CA ASP A 90 -15.92 -6.13 -6.95
C ASP A 90 -15.31 -6.50 -5.58
N PHE A 91 -14.51 -5.63 -4.96
CA PHE A 91 -13.77 -5.93 -3.73
C PHE A 91 -14.00 -4.90 -2.63
N ILE A 92 -13.90 -5.36 -1.38
CA ILE A 92 -13.56 -4.49 -0.26
C ILE A 92 -12.05 -4.32 -0.27
N MET A 93 -11.56 -3.09 -0.16
CA MET A 93 -10.15 -2.76 -0.39
C MET A 93 -9.52 -2.16 0.85
N VAL A 94 -8.45 -2.79 1.35
CA VAL A 94 -7.64 -2.27 2.45
C VAL A 94 -6.16 -2.33 2.09
N ASN A 95 -5.42 -1.28 2.45
CA ASN A 95 -3.96 -1.30 2.40
C ASN A 95 -3.40 -0.97 3.78
N LEU A 96 -2.39 -1.74 4.18
CA LEU A 96 -1.82 -1.73 5.51
C LEU A 96 -0.32 -1.48 5.41
N VAL A 97 0.18 -0.56 6.23
CA VAL A 97 1.61 -0.28 6.39
C VAL A 97 2.19 -1.06 7.57
N GLU A 98 1.32 -1.44 8.50
CA GLU A 98 1.61 -2.25 9.67
C GLU A 98 0.99 -3.64 9.49
N GLU A 99 1.56 -4.62 10.18
CA GLU A 99 1.05 -5.99 10.17
C GLU A 99 -0.20 -6.12 11.06
N THR A 100 -1.07 -7.07 10.74
CA THR A 100 -2.23 -7.41 11.57
C THR A 100 -1.85 -8.39 12.68
N GLU A 101 -2.67 -8.49 13.72
CA GLU A 101 -2.54 -9.54 14.74
C GLU A 101 -2.95 -10.93 14.24
N ASP A 102 -3.66 -11.03 13.11
CA ASP A 102 -4.08 -12.30 12.51
C ASP A 102 -2.87 -13.05 11.90
N PRO A 103 -2.49 -14.23 12.43
CA PRO A 103 -1.35 -14.99 11.92
C PRO A 103 -1.58 -15.50 10.49
N ASN A 104 -2.82 -15.55 10.01
CA ASN A 104 -3.12 -15.94 8.63
C ASN A 104 -2.79 -14.85 7.61
N MET A 105 -2.45 -13.62 8.03
CA MET A 105 -2.04 -12.53 7.15
C MET A 105 -0.57 -12.58 6.72
N ALA A 106 0.21 -13.53 7.22
CA ALA A 106 1.61 -13.76 6.84
C ALA A 106 1.93 -15.26 6.68
N PRO A 107 1.18 -16.00 5.83
CA PRO A 107 1.27 -17.47 5.74
C PRO A 107 2.65 -17.99 5.29
N ASP A 108 3.45 -17.16 4.62
CA ASP A 108 4.84 -17.44 4.20
C ASP A 108 5.81 -16.31 4.59
N GLY A 109 5.45 -15.49 5.59
CA GLY A 109 6.30 -14.44 6.16
C GLY A 109 5.82 -13.00 5.95
N HIS A 110 6.50 -12.07 6.62
CA HIS A 110 6.13 -10.64 6.71
C HIS A 110 6.86 -9.75 5.67
N TYR A 111 7.05 -10.23 4.45
CA TYR A 111 7.66 -9.42 3.38
C TYR A 111 6.65 -8.46 2.75
N VAL A 112 7.15 -7.38 2.15
CA VAL A 112 6.33 -6.44 1.36
C VAL A 112 6.90 -6.25 -0.05
N PRO A 113 6.06 -5.97 -1.07
CA PRO A 113 4.60 -5.94 -0.98
C PRO A 113 4.00 -7.35 -0.97
N ARG A 114 2.85 -7.48 -0.30
CA ARG A 114 2.12 -8.74 -0.15
C ARG A 114 0.62 -8.50 -0.33
N ILE A 115 -0.01 -9.26 -1.22
CA ILE A 115 -1.44 -9.14 -1.55
C ILE A 115 -2.14 -10.45 -1.22
N LEU A 116 -3.09 -10.38 -0.31
CA LEU A 116 -3.93 -11.50 0.12
C LEU A 116 -5.39 -11.24 -0.25
N PHE A 117 -6.11 -12.35 -0.48
CA PHE A 117 -7.55 -12.33 -0.71
C PHE A 117 -8.22 -13.13 0.40
N ILE A 118 -9.33 -12.60 0.92
CA ILE A 118 -10.15 -13.23 1.94
C ILE A 118 -11.57 -13.31 1.38
N ASP A 119 -12.20 -14.47 1.53
CA ASP A 119 -13.60 -14.64 1.15
C ASP A 119 -14.55 -14.39 2.35
N PRO A 120 -15.84 -14.13 2.11
CA PRO A 120 -16.87 -13.89 3.13
C PRO A 120 -17.04 -15.01 4.18
N SER A 121 -16.47 -16.20 3.98
CA SER A 121 -16.38 -17.24 5.03
C SER A 121 -15.26 -16.96 6.04
N MET A 122 -14.63 -15.77 5.96
CA MET A 122 -13.50 -15.34 6.77
C MET A 122 -12.25 -16.19 6.57
N THR A 123 -12.09 -16.76 5.38
CA THR A 123 -10.96 -17.64 5.04
C THR A 123 -9.97 -16.95 4.10
N VAL A 124 -8.69 -16.97 4.48
CA VAL A 124 -7.59 -16.49 3.63
C VAL A 124 -7.37 -17.48 2.48
N ARG A 125 -7.45 -16.99 1.24
CA ARG A 125 -7.32 -17.79 0.01
C ARG A 125 -5.88 -18.13 -0.32
N ARG A 126 -5.30 -19.04 0.45
CA ARG A 126 -3.92 -19.54 0.24
C ARG A 126 -3.70 -20.24 -1.11
N ASP A 127 -4.78 -20.64 -1.79
CA ASP A 127 -4.75 -21.21 -3.14
C ASP A 127 -4.63 -20.15 -4.26
N ILE A 128 -4.62 -18.86 -3.91
CA ILE A 128 -4.43 -17.74 -4.83
C ILE A 128 -3.05 -17.12 -4.60
N ALA A 129 -2.04 -17.73 -5.22
CA ALA A 129 -0.66 -17.29 -5.15
C ALA A 129 -0.20 -16.63 -6.47
N GLY A 130 0.80 -15.77 -6.36
CA GLY A 130 1.66 -15.32 -7.45
C GLY A 130 2.60 -16.43 -7.92
N LYS A 131 3.63 -16.05 -8.69
CA LYS A 131 4.52 -17.01 -9.39
C LYS A 131 5.82 -17.33 -8.65
N TYR A 132 6.11 -16.69 -7.53
CA TYR A 132 7.40 -16.80 -6.83
C TYR A 132 7.31 -17.79 -5.66
N ASN A 133 7.97 -18.94 -5.77
CA ASN A 133 7.89 -20.01 -4.78
C ASN A 133 8.37 -19.62 -3.37
N ASN A 134 9.27 -18.65 -3.27
CA ASN A 134 9.81 -18.17 -1.99
C ASN A 134 9.02 -17.00 -1.39
N ARG A 135 8.08 -16.41 -2.15
CA ARG A 135 7.24 -15.27 -1.77
C ARG A 135 5.92 -15.37 -2.54
N LEU A 136 5.06 -16.28 -2.10
CA LEU A 136 3.87 -16.71 -2.82
C LEU A 136 2.88 -15.58 -3.07
N TYR A 137 2.85 -14.53 -2.24
CA TYR A 137 1.83 -13.48 -2.29
C TYR A 137 2.40 -12.13 -2.71
N THR A 138 3.65 -12.10 -3.22
CA THR A 138 4.23 -10.90 -3.84
C THR A 138 3.98 -10.86 -5.35
N TYR A 139 3.97 -9.66 -5.90
CA TYR A 139 3.82 -9.38 -7.33
C TYR A 139 4.82 -8.30 -7.74
N GLN A 140 5.37 -8.42 -8.93
CA GLN A 140 6.21 -7.39 -9.56
C GLN A 140 5.37 -6.59 -10.58
N PRO A 141 5.85 -5.42 -11.04
CA PRO A 141 5.15 -4.60 -12.04
C PRO A 141 4.73 -5.38 -13.31
N GLU A 142 5.51 -6.38 -13.71
CA GLU A 142 5.28 -7.21 -14.90
C GLU A 142 4.17 -8.25 -14.67
N ASP A 143 3.75 -8.47 -13.42
CA ASP A 143 2.80 -9.51 -13.04
C ASP A 143 1.34 -9.03 -13.02
N MET A 144 1.04 -7.84 -13.53
CA MET A 144 -0.31 -7.26 -13.45
C MET A 144 -1.37 -8.11 -14.15
N ASP A 145 -1.02 -8.82 -15.22
CA ASP A 145 -1.95 -9.76 -15.85
C ASP A 145 -2.21 -11.00 -14.98
N LEU A 146 -1.21 -11.47 -14.23
CA LEU A 146 -1.38 -12.54 -13.25
C LEU A 146 -2.22 -12.06 -12.06
N LEU A 147 -1.93 -10.88 -11.51
CA LEU A 147 -2.73 -10.28 -10.44
C LEU A 147 -4.20 -10.11 -10.87
N ALA A 148 -4.45 -9.62 -12.08
CA ALA A 148 -5.81 -9.51 -12.61
C ALA A 148 -6.50 -10.89 -12.75
N LYS A 149 -5.78 -11.94 -13.15
CA LYS A 149 -6.32 -13.32 -13.16
C LYS A 149 -6.66 -13.81 -11.75
N ASN A 150 -5.80 -13.51 -10.78
CA ASN A 150 -6.00 -13.88 -9.38
C ASN A 150 -7.19 -13.14 -8.74
N MET A 151 -7.37 -11.86 -9.03
CA MET A 151 -8.57 -11.11 -8.64
C MET A 151 -9.83 -11.74 -9.25
N LYS A 152 -9.82 -12.11 -10.54
CA LYS A 152 -10.94 -12.83 -11.17
C LYS A 152 -11.20 -14.21 -10.54
N LYS A 153 -10.16 -14.89 -10.04
CA LYS A 153 -10.30 -16.15 -9.32
C LYS A 153 -10.97 -15.91 -7.96
N ALA A 154 -10.48 -14.95 -7.17
CA ALA A 154 -11.04 -14.58 -5.86
C ALA A 154 -12.54 -14.20 -5.97
N LYS A 155 -12.89 -13.37 -6.95
CA LYS A 155 -14.29 -13.00 -7.24
C LYS A 155 -15.19 -14.22 -7.52
N ARG A 156 -14.71 -15.19 -8.30
CA ARG A 156 -15.51 -16.37 -8.70
C ARG A 156 -15.71 -17.37 -7.58
N LEU A 157 -14.77 -17.48 -6.66
CA LEU A 157 -14.85 -18.43 -5.56
C LEU A 157 -16.02 -18.15 -4.62
N LEU A 158 -16.52 -16.90 -4.60
CA LEU A 158 -17.79 -16.55 -3.95
C LEU A 158 -19.00 -17.28 -4.53
N LEU A 159 -19.02 -17.50 -5.85
CA LEU A 159 -20.17 -18.05 -6.57
C LEU A 159 -20.29 -19.57 -6.44
N HIS A 160 -19.24 -20.25 -5.96
CA HIS A 160 -19.20 -21.72 -5.90
C HIS A 160 -19.39 -22.27 -4.47
N THR A 161 -19.42 -21.42 -3.45
CA THR A 161 -19.77 -21.82 -2.07
C THR A 161 -21.28 -22.02 -1.85
N GLU A 162 -22.12 -21.72 -2.85
CA GLU A 162 -23.57 -21.93 -2.81
C GLU A 162 -24.07 -23.14 -3.64
N LEU A 163 -23.17 -24.08 -4.03
CA LEU A 163 -23.53 -25.30 -4.75
C LEU A 163 -23.23 -26.57 -3.95
#